data_AF-A0A553SR04-F1
#
_entry.id   AF-A0A553SR04-F1
#
_cell.length_a   1.000
_cell.length_b   1.000
_cell.length_c   1.000
_cell.angle_alpha   90.00
_cell.angle_beta   90.00
_cell.angle_gamma   90.00
#
_symmetry.space_group_name_H-M   'P 1'
#
loop_
_entity.id
_entity.type
_entity.pdbx_description
1 polymer ?
#
loop_
_entity_poly.entity_id
_entity_poly.type
_entity_poly.pdbx_seq_one_letter_code
_entity_poly.pdbx_strand_id
1 'polypeptide(L)'
;MVFHTYAFTAVIILSAIGCVSIIRFDWKRYGLIYIISAISGNLLCFALTYIGFYTFYNYLLEDIFITPILLVSTLFPLIALIGIRYSPEQWIWKIPFYWGIVHLGVLGEVILKYSVLFKFEPEWDLWDSYTLWWINYLLFELLGGKIIPPERRNPLKASSFRYGAWAWIVLHVIFITTIFLAGVYVGVTVFK
;
A
#
# COMPACT_ATOMS: atom_id res chain seq x y z
N MET A 1 15.94 16.38 -8.63
CA MET A 1 16.50 15.01 -8.59
C MET A 1 16.94 14.61 -7.19
N VAL A 2 17.95 15.27 -6.61
CA VAL A 2 18.55 14.90 -5.30
C VAL A 2 17.54 14.75 -4.15
N PHE A 3 16.55 15.65 -4.02
CA PHE A 3 15.54 15.57 -2.96
C PHE A 3 14.64 14.33 -3.07
N HIS A 4 14.17 13.99 -4.28
CA HIS A 4 13.35 12.82 -4.49
C HIS A 4 14.12 11.55 -4.13
N THR A 5 15.38 11.45 -4.56
CA THR A 5 16.29 10.35 -4.21
C THR A 5 16.30 10.09 -2.69
N TYR A 6 16.55 11.11 -1.86
CA TYR A 6 16.57 10.94 -0.40
C TYR A 6 15.22 10.52 0.18
N ALA A 7 14.11 11.07 -0.33
CA ALA A 7 12.77 10.72 0.14
C ALA A 7 12.47 9.23 -0.10
N PHE A 8 12.78 8.69 -1.27
CA PHE A 8 12.54 7.28 -1.57
C PHE A 8 13.50 6.35 -0.84
N THR A 9 14.78 6.71 -0.71
CA THR A 9 15.70 5.93 0.13
C THR A 9 15.19 5.86 1.56
N ALA A 10 14.69 6.97 2.10
CA ALA A 10 14.08 6.99 3.43
C ALA A 10 12.85 6.08 3.49
N VAL A 11 11.95 6.10 2.50
CA VAL A 11 10.79 5.21 2.44
C VAL A 11 11.22 3.74 2.39
N ILE A 12 12.20 3.38 1.56
CA ILE A 12 12.73 2.01 1.45
C ILE A 12 13.31 1.55 2.79
N ILE A 13 14.16 2.37 3.42
CA ILE A 13 14.80 2.03 4.70
C ILE A 13 13.75 1.90 5.81
N LEU A 14 12.85 2.87 5.95
CA LEU A 14 11.79 2.84 6.96
C LEU A 14 10.84 1.66 6.74
N SER A 15 10.52 1.35 5.48
CA SER A 15 9.66 0.21 5.15
C SER A 15 10.35 -1.12 5.46
N ALA A 16 11.63 -1.26 5.15
CA ALA A 16 12.43 -2.43 5.49
C ALA A 16 12.51 -2.63 7.01
N ILE A 17 12.80 -1.56 7.78
CA ILE A 17 12.79 -1.59 9.25
C ILE A 17 11.41 -2.01 9.76
N GLY A 18 10.34 -1.44 9.20
CA GLY A 18 8.96 -1.80 9.50
C GLY A 18 8.69 -3.29 9.28
N CYS A 19 9.10 -3.84 8.14
CA CYS A 19 8.96 -5.27 7.84
C CYS A 19 9.66 -6.13 8.89
N VAL A 20 10.93 -5.84 9.19
CA VAL A 20 11.71 -6.57 10.21
C VAL A 20 11.04 -6.49 11.58
N SER A 21 10.50 -5.32 11.94
CA SER A 21 9.82 -5.10 13.22
C SER A 21 8.57 -5.96 13.42
N ILE A 22 7.92 -6.38 12.32
CA ILE A 22 6.75 -7.27 12.31
C ILE A 22 7.18 -8.73 12.20
N ILE A 23 8.12 -9.04 11.29
CA ILE A 23 8.61 -10.39 11.03
C ILE A 23 9.19 -11.03 12.29
N ARG A 24 9.87 -10.25 13.15
CA ARG A 24 10.45 -10.76 14.41
C ARG A 24 9.45 -11.44 15.36
N PHE A 25 8.14 -11.17 15.26
CA PHE A 25 7.13 -11.79 16.13
C PHE A 25 6.84 -13.26 15.76
N ASP A 26 6.99 -13.63 14.49
CA ASP A 26 6.93 -15.01 13.99
C ASP A 26 7.65 -15.04 12.63
N TRP A 27 8.96 -15.27 12.68
CA TRP A 27 9.84 -15.13 11.52
C TRP A 27 9.48 -16.08 10.38
N LYS A 28 8.91 -17.26 10.69
CA LYS A 28 8.53 -18.26 9.68
C LYS A 28 7.30 -17.79 8.91
N ARG A 29 6.23 -17.43 9.62
CA ARG A 29 4.93 -17.14 9.01
C ARG A 29 4.87 -15.74 8.42
N TYR A 30 5.33 -14.73 9.16
CA TYR A 30 5.42 -13.37 8.63
C TYR A 30 6.52 -13.26 7.58
N GLY A 31 7.62 -14.01 7.71
CA GLY A 31 8.65 -14.08 6.66
C GLY A 31 8.11 -14.70 5.37
N LEU A 32 7.30 -15.76 5.45
CA LEU A 32 6.63 -16.34 4.28
C LEU A 32 5.68 -15.33 3.61
N ILE A 33 4.86 -14.62 4.39
CA ILE A 33 3.98 -13.57 3.86
C ILE A 33 4.79 -12.45 3.19
N TYR A 34 5.91 -12.04 3.79
CA TYR A 34 6.82 -11.05 3.19
C TYR A 34 7.32 -11.51 1.83
N ILE A 35 7.83 -12.75 1.73
CA ILE A 35 8.35 -13.30 0.47
C ILE A 35 7.25 -13.36 -0.59
N ILE A 36 6.06 -13.86 -0.23
CA ILE A 36 4.92 -13.93 -1.16
C ILE A 36 4.56 -12.53 -1.64
N SER A 37 4.46 -11.54 -0.74
CA SER A 37 4.11 -10.16 -1.08
C SER A 37 5.17 -9.46 -1.91
N ALA A 38 6.45 -9.66 -1.61
CA ALA A 38 7.54 -9.07 -2.39
C ALA A 38 7.55 -9.63 -3.81
N ILE A 39 7.43 -10.96 -3.95
CA ILE A 39 7.41 -11.61 -5.27
C ILE A 39 6.16 -11.20 -6.04
N SER A 40 4.97 -11.34 -5.46
CA SER A 40 3.72 -11.05 -6.16
C SER A 40 3.60 -9.57 -6.52
N GLY A 41 4.03 -8.67 -5.63
CA GLY A 41 4.05 -7.23 -5.89
C GLY A 41 4.95 -6.88 -7.07
N ASN A 42 6.19 -7.39 -7.10
CA ASN A 42 7.10 -7.13 -8.22
C ASN A 42 6.61 -7.74 -9.52
N LEU A 43 6.09 -8.97 -9.49
CA LEU A 43 5.53 -9.62 -10.69
C LEU A 43 4.33 -8.85 -11.24
N LEU A 44 3.42 -8.42 -10.36
CA LEU A 44 2.28 -7.61 -10.74
C LEU A 44 2.74 -6.28 -11.34
N CYS A 45 3.66 -5.58 -10.67
CA CYS A 45 4.14 -4.31 -11.17
C CYS A 45 4.90 -4.41 -12.50
N PHE A 46 5.70 -5.46 -12.66
CA PHE A 46 6.39 -5.76 -13.92
C PHE A 46 5.40 -6.08 -15.03
N ALA A 47 4.38 -6.90 -14.77
CA ALA A 47 3.34 -7.24 -15.76
C ALA A 47 2.60 -5.99 -16.23
N LEU A 48 2.20 -5.10 -15.32
CA LEU A 48 1.51 -3.85 -15.67
C LEU A 48 2.42 -2.90 -16.48
N THR A 49 3.71 -2.83 -16.13
CA THR A 49 4.70 -2.06 -16.90
C THR A 49 4.90 -2.67 -18.30
N TYR A 50 4.98 -4.00 -18.40
CA TYR A 50 5.16 -4.71 -19.67
C TYR A 50 3.98 -4.54 -20.63
N ILE A 51 2.75 -4.50 -20.10
CA ILE A 51 1.53 -4.26 -20.88
C ILE A 51 1.39 -2.78 -21.26
N GLY A 52 2.17 -1.88 -20.64
CA GLY A 52 2.20 -0.46 -20.94
C GLY A 52 1.17 0.36 -20.16
N PHE A 53 0.68 -0.12 -19.02
CA PHE A 53 -0.30 0.60 -18.19
C PHE A 53 0.33 1.72 -17.35
N TYR A 54 1.58 1.56 -16.93
CA TYR A 54 2.35 2.66 -16.36
C TYR A 54 3.84 2.44 -16.57
N THR A 55 4.60 3.53 -16.45
CA THR A 55 6.06 3.53 -16.57
C THR A 55 6.70 3.91 -15.24
N PHE A 56 7.65 3.10 -14.77
CA PHE A 56 8.57 3.46 -13.70
C PHE A 56 9.90 3.96 -14.28
N TYR A 57 10.30 5.18 -13.95
CA TYR A 57 11.61 5.75 -14.30
C TYR A 57 12.57 5.63 -13.12
N ASN A 58 13.88 5.57 -13.39
CA ASN A 58 14.92 5.33 -12.39
C ASN A 58 15.91 6.52 -12.26
N TYR A 59 16.23 6.92 -11.02
CA TYR A 59 17.24 7.95 -10.74
C TYR A 59 18.11 7.68 -9.49
N LEU A 60 17.97 6.52 -8.85
CA LEU A 60 18.49 6.28 -7.49
C LEU A 60 19.78 5.44 -7.47
N LEU A 61 19.90 4.51 -8.40
CA LEU A 61 21.12 3.78 -8.75
C LEU A 61 21.17 3.83 -10.27
N GLU A 62 22.34 4.08 -10.87
CA GLU A 62 22.50 4.21 -12.33
C GLU A 62 22.02 2.98 -13.13
N ASP A 63 21.65 1.90 -12.44
CA ASP A 63 21.13 0.66 -12.98
C ASP A 63 19.58 0.65 -13.07
N ILE A 64 19.07 0.29 -14.25
CA ILE A 64 17.73 0.59 -14.77
C ILE A 64 16.57 -0.12 -14.02
N PHE A 65 16.84 -0.95 -13.02
CA PHE A 65 15.83 -1.82 -12.39
C PHE A 65 15.75 -1.77 -10.86
N ILE A 66 16.74 -1.24 -10.15
CA ILE A 66 16.87 -1.55 -8.71
C ILE A 66 15.85 -0.80 -7.84
N THR A 67 15.56 0.47 -8.13
CA THR A 67 14.78 1.31 -7.21
C THR A 67 13.30 0.92 -7.11
N PRO A 68 12.56 0.76 -8.23
CA PRO A 68 11.15 0.33 -8.16
C PRO A 68 11.04 -1.05 -7.52
N ILE A 69 11.99 -1.95 -7.82
CA ILE A 69 12.03 -3.28 -7.23
C ILE A 69 12.21 -3.19 -5.71
N LEU A 70 13.16 -2.39 -5.22
CA LEU A 70 13.37 -2.25 -3.77
C LEU A 70 12.19 -1.57 -3.08
N LEU A 71 11.58 -0.55 -3.71
CA LEU A 71 10.40 0.12 -3.17
C LEU A 71 9.23 -0.86 -3.04
N VAL A 72 8.92 -1.59 -4.10
CA VAL A 72 7.85 -2.60 -4.10
C VAL A 72 8.17 -3.73 -3.11
N SER A 73 9.41 -4.21 -3.07
CA SER A 73 9.85 -5.28 -2.16
C SER A 73 9.88 -4.88 -0.68
N THR A 74 9.76 -3.60 -0.35
CA THR A 74 9.77 -3.13 1.04
C THR A 74 8.42 -2.57 1.46
N LEU A 75 7.84 -1.66 0.67
CA LEU A 75 6.60 -0.97 1.02
C LEU A 75 5.38 -1.89 0.95
N PHE A 76 5.24 -2.70 -0.11
CA PHE A 76 4.05 -3.55 -0.26
C PHE A 76 4.01 -4.66 0.79
N PRO A 77 5.14 -5.38 1.05
CA PRO A 77 5.18 -6.29 2.18
C PRO A 77 4.90 -5.60 3.50
N LEU A 78 5.40 -4.38 3.74
CA LEU A 78 5.09 -3.67 4.99
C LEU A 78 3.59 -3.48 5.15
N ILE A 79 2.90 -3.00 4.11
CA ILE A 79 1.45 -2.76 4.15
C ILE A 79 0.70 -4.09 4.34
N ALA A 80 1.09 -5.16 3.64
CA ALA A 80 0.48 -6.48 3.81
C ALA A 80 0.67 -7.01 5.24
N LEU A 81 1.89 -6.92 5.80
CA LEU A 81 2.22 -7.38 7.14
C LEU A 81 1.47 -6.59 8.22
N ILE A 82 1.41 -5.26 8.10
CA ILE A 82 0.62 -4.40 8.99
C ILE A 82 -0.86 -4.74 8.87
N GLY A 83 -1.36 -4.85 7.64
CA GLY A 83 -2.75 -5.18 7.36
C GLY A 83 -3.15 -6.48 8.04
N ILE A 84 -2.35 -7.53 7.92
CA ILE A 84 -2.64 -8.85 8.51
C ILE A 84 -2.51 -8.84 10.04
N ARG A 85 -1.46 -8.19 10.59
CA ARG A 85 -1.17 -8.15 12.03
C ARG A 85 -2.10 -7.22 12.81
N TYR A 86 -2.73 -6.25 12.18
CA TYR A 86 -3.61 -5.32 12.90
C TYR A 86 -5.02 -5.31 12.31
N SER A 87 -5.33 -6.28 11.45
CA SER A 87 -6.67 -6.49 10.91
C SER A 87 -7.69 -6.58 12.05
N PRO A 88 -8.84 -5.91 11.94
CA PRO A 88 -9.87 -5.93 12.98
C PRO A 88 -10.37 -7.35 13.30
N GLU A 89 -10.80 -7.54 14.55
CA GLU A 89 -11.34 -8.82 15.03
C GLU A 89 -12.56 -9.27 14.21
N GLN A 90 -13.46 -8.34 13.90
CA GLN A 90 -14.71 -8.64 13.19
C GLN A 90 -14.60 -8.25 11.72
N TRP A 91 -15.13 -9.11 10.84
CA TRP A 91 -15.09 -8.92 9.39
C TRP A 91 -15.71 -7.60 8.93
N ILE A 92 -16.79 -7.16 9.59
CA ILE A 92 -17.46 -5.89 9.29
C ILE A 92 -16.52 -4.68 9.35
N TRP A 93 -15.49 -4.73 10.22
CA TRP A 93 -14.51 -3.65 10.36
C TRP A 93 -13.29 -3.83 9.48
N LYS A 94 -13.04 -5.02 8.93
CA LYS A 94 -11.92 -5.25 8.01
C LYS A 94 -12.10 -4.45 6.72
N ILE A 95 -13.33 -4.37 6.20
CA ILE A 95 -13.64 -3.56 5.01
C ILE A 95 -13.20 -2.10 5.21
N PRO A 96 -13.73 -1.32 6.17
CA PRO A 96 -13.30 0.07 6.33
C PRO A 96 -11.80 0.20 6.71
N PHE A 97 -11.22 -0.79 7.40
CA PHE A 97 -9.79 -0.79 7.69
C PHE A 97 -8.91 -0.89 6.43
N TYR A 98 -9.17 -1.89 5.57
CA TYR A 98 -8.46 -1.99 4.30
C TYR A 98 -8.77 -0.80 3.40
N TRP A 99 -9.98 -0.22 3.51
CA TRP A 99 -10.39 0.95 2.74
C TRP A 99 -9.51 2.15 3.04
N GLY A 100 -9.23 2.39 4.32
CA GLY A 100 -8.25 3.41 4.71
C GLY A 100 -6.86 3.14 4.11
N ILE A 101 -6.39 1.89 4.14
CA ILE A 101 -5.09 1.51 3.56
C ILE A 101 -5.03 1.84 2.06
N VAL A 102 -6.06 1.47 1.30
CA VAL A 102 -6.07 1.71 -0.15
C VAL A 102 -6.19 3.19 -0.48
N HIS A 103 -6.98 3.96 0.27
CA HIS A 103 -7.03 5.41 0.13
C HIS A 103 -5.65 6.06 0.33
N LEU A 104 -4.88 5.62 1.32
CA LEU A 104 -3.52 6.10 1.53
C LEU A 104 -2.56 5.65 0.42
N GLY A 105 -2.70 4.41 -0.06
CA GLY A 105 -1.91 3.89 -1.19
C GLY A 105 -2.11 4.69 -2.46
N VAL A 106 -3.37 4.91 -2.85
CA VAL A 106 -3.73 5.69 -4.05
C VAL A 106 -3.36 7.16 -3.90
N LEU A 107 -3.49 7.75 -2.70
CA LEU A 107 -2.95 9.08 -2.44
C LEU A 107 -1.43 9.12 -2.69
N GLY A 108 -0.71 8.09 -2.24
CA GLY A 108 0.69 7.89 -2.56
C GLY A 108 0.94 7.90 -4.07
N GLU A 109 0.19 7.12 -4.84
CA GLU A 109 0.32 7.09 -6.31
C GLU A 109 0.02 8.44 -6.97
N VAL A 110 -0.98 9.18 -6.50
CA VAL A 110 -1.25 10.55 -6.98
C VAL A 110 -0.04 11.44 -6.75
N ILE A 111 0.60 11.38 -5.57
CA ILE A 111 1.83 12.11 -5.28
C ILE A 111 2.95 11.67 -6.22
N LEU A 112 3.08 10.36 -6.46
CA LEU A 112 4.10 9.79 -7.36
C LEU A 112 3.88 10.16 -8.83
N LYS A 113 2.63 10.32 -9.28
CA LYS A 113 2.29 10.76 -10.64
C LYS A 113 2.87 12.13 -10.98
N TYR A 114 3.03 13.00 -9.98
CA TYR A 114 3.69 14.30 -10.14
C TYR A 114 5.20 14.25 -9.97
N SER A 115 5.76 13.06 -9.71
CA SER A 115 7.19 12.82 -9.67
C SER A 115 7.71 12.38 -11.04
N VAL A 116 9.03 12.42 -11.20
CA VAL A 116 9.69 11.89 -12.39
C VAL A 116 9.72 10.36 -12.43
N LEU A 117 9.35 9.65 -11.35
CA LEU A 117 9.54 8.21 -11.22
C LEU A 117 8.39 7.37 -11.71
N PHE A 118 7.18 7.91 -11.76
CA PHE A 118 6.00 7.13 -12.04
C PHE A 118 5.06 7.94 -12.92
N LYS A 119 4.66 7.32 -14.03
CA LYS A 119 3.74 7.93 -14.97
C LYS A 119 2.68 6.90 -15.35
N PHE A 120 1.42 7.25 -15.13
CA PHE A 120 0.30 6.52 -15.71
C PHE A 120 0.27 6.73 -17.22
N GLU A 121 0.10 5.65 -17.97
CA GLU A 121 -0.21 5.71 -19.39
C GLU A 121 -1.74 5.81 -19.60
N PRO A 122 -2.23 6.22 -20.79
CA PRO A 122 -3.63 6.58 -21.00
C PRO A 122 -4.65 5.49 -20.66
N GLU A 123 -4.26 4.22 -20.76
CA GLU A 123 -5.12 3.05 -20.57
C GLU A 123 -5.28 2.64 -19.09
N TRP A 124 -4.58 3.30 -18.17
CA TRP A 124 -4.65 3.01 -16.73
C TRP A 124 -4.89 4.27 -15.93
N ASP A 125 -5.92 4.25 -15.11
CA ASP A 125 -6.27 5.38 -14.27
C ASP A 125 -6.18 5.07 -12.76
N LEU A 126 -6.54 6.06 -11.95
CA LEU A 126 -6.51 5.94 -10.49
C LEU A 126 -7.53 4.91 -9.98
N TRP A 127 -8.63 4.69 -10.69
CA TRP A 127 -9.66 3.73 -10.34
C TRP A 127 -9.18 2.29 -10.57
N ASP A 128 -8.42 2.04 -11.63
CA ASP A 128 -7.79 0.75 -11.90
C ASP A 128 -6.82 0.36 -10.78
N SER A 129 -5.91 1.27 -10.44
CA SER A 129 -5.01 1.12 -9.29
C SER A 129 -5.78 0.87 -7.99
N TYR A 130 -6.78 1.70 -7.69
CA TYR A 130 -7.60 1.58 -6.49
C TYR A 130 -8.20 0.18 -6.38
N THR A 131 -8.83 -0.32 -7.45
CA THR A 131 -9.49 -1.62 -7.48
C THR A 131 -8.49 -2.76 -7.36
N LEU A 132 -7.35 -2.67 -8.04
CA LEU A 132 -6.31 -3.68 -7.97
C LEU A 132 -5.75 -3.82 -6.55
N TRP A 133 -5.42 -2.70 -5.89
CA TRP A 133 -4.91 -2.72 -4.52
C TRP A 133 -5.96 -3.19 -3.51
N TRP A 134 -7.23 -2.83 -3.75
CA TRP A 134 -8.37 -3.32 -2.98
C TRP A 134 -8.39 -4.85 -2.92
N ILE A 135 -8.41 -5.48 -4.10
CA ILE A 135 -8.44 -6.93 -4.24
C ILE A 135 -7.18 -7.54 -3.64
N ASN A 136 -6.00 -6.97 -3.94
CA ASN A 136 -4.71 -7.46 -3.45
C ASN A 136 -4.68 -7.56 -1.91
N TYR A 137 -5.03 -6.49 -1.20
CA TYR A 137 -4.96 -6.52 0.27
C TYR A 137 -6.03 -7.38 0.93
N LEU A 138 -7.21 -7.53 0.32
CA LEU A 138 -8.21 -8.49 0.77
C LEU A 138 -7.73 -9.94 0.59
N LEU A 139 -7.04 -10.25 -0.52
CA LEU A 139 -6.41 -11.56 -0.71
C LEU A 139 -5.34 -11.82 0.36
N PHE A 140 -4.54 -10.80 0.71
CA PHE A 140 -3.57 -10.92 1.81
C PHE A 140 -4.24 -11.10 3.18
N GLU A 141 -5.38 -10.48 3.46
CA GLU A 141 -6.16 -10.77 4.67
C GLU A 141 -6.57 -12.24 4.74
N LEU A 142 -7.13 -12.78 3.65
CA LEU A 142 -7.58 -14.16 3.57
C LEU A 142 -6.41 -15.14 3.70
N LEU A 143 -5.29 -14.85 3.03
CA LEU A 143 -4.06 -15.63 3.13
C LEU A 143 -3.46 -15.57 4.54
N GLY A 144 -3.38 -14.37 5.10
CA GLY A 144 -2.88 -14.11 6.44
C GLY A 144 -3.70 -14.82 7.52
N GLY A 145 -5.03 -14.89 7.36
CA GLY A 145 -5.91 -15.64 8.25
C GLY A 145 -5.74 -17.15 8.20
N LYS A 146 -5.20 -17.70 7.11
CA LYS A 146 -4.86 -19.13 6.99
C LYS A 146 -3.45 -19.44 7.50
N ILE A 147 -2.48 -18.56 7.25
CA ILE A 147 -1.07 -18.81 7.55
C ILE A 147 -0.75 -18.43 9.00
N ILE A 148 -1.26 -17.31 9.50
CA ILE A 148 -0.89 -16.75 10.80
C ILE A 148 -2.02 -17.02 11.80
N PRO A 149 -1.75 -17.74 12.91
CA PRO A 149 -2.78 -18.07 13.86
C PRO A 149 -3.20 -16.84 14.69
N PRO A 150 -4.44 -16.81 15.22
CA PRO A 150 -5.03 -15.61 15.83
C PRO A 150 -4.18 -14.97 16.93
N GLU A 151 -3.54 -15.78 17.78
CA GLU A 151 -2.69 -15.33 18.89
C GLU A 151 -1.43 -14.57 18.44
N ARG A 152 -1.06 -14.67 17.15
CA ARG A 152 0.08 -13.94 16.56
C ARG A 152 -0.35 -12.69 15.79
N ARG A 153 -1.64 -12.44 15.61
CA ARG A 153 -2.23 -11.41 14.74
C ARG A 153 -2.72 -10.15 15.47
N ASN A 154 -2.43 -9.95 16.76
CA ASN A 154 -2.76 -8.75 17.57
C ASN A 154 -3.87 -7.82 17.01
N PRO A 155 -5.10 -8.34 16.82
CA PRO A 155 -6.11 -7.66 16.03
C PRO A 155 -6.64 -6.42 16.75
N LEU A 156 -7.08 -5.43 15.97
CA LEU A 156 -7.72 -4.24 16.53
C LEU A 156 -9.11 -4.59 17.06
N LYS A 157 -9.39 -4.18 18.30
CA LYS A 157 -10.69 -4.38 18.94
C LYS A 157 -11.79 -3.70 18.15
N ALA A 158 -12.92 -4.40 17.96
CA ALA A 158 -14.08 -3.87 17.25
C ALA A 158 -14.62 -2.55 17.86
N SER A 159 -14.47 -2.35 19.18
CA SER A 159 -14.84 -1.11 19.85
C SER A 159 -14.07 0.12 19.38
N SER A 160 -12.86 -0.05 18.82
CA SER A 160 -12.03 1.04 18.31
C SER A 160 -12.62 1.70 17.06
N PHE A 161 -13.49 1.00 16.35
CA PHE A 161 -14.13 1.45 15.11
C PHE A 161 -15.52 2.05 15.31
N ARG A 162 -16.02 2.08 16.55
CA ARG A 162 -17.29 2.72 16.87
C ARG A 162 -17.17 4.24 16.81
N TYR A 163 -18.29 4.92 16.59
CA TYR A 163 -18.35 6.38 16.52
C TYR A 163 -17.66 7.04 17.72
N GLY A 164 -16.81 8.04 17.47
CA GLY A 164 -16.05 8.75 18.50
C GLY A 164 -14.80 8.02 19.02
N ALA A 165 -14.57 6.75 18.64
CA ALA A 165 -13.34 6.04 18.99
C ALA A 165 -12.20 6.37 18.01
N TRP A 166 -10.97 6.13 18.44
CA TRP A 166 -9.78 6.60 17.72
C TRP A 166 -9.67 6.05 16.28
N ALA A 167 -9.96 4.76 16.04
CA ALA A 167 -9.80 4.19 14.70
C ALA A 167 -10.88 4.69 13.75
N TRP A 168 -12.09 4.93 14.28
CA TRP A 168 -13.15 5.62 13.55
C TRP A 168 -12.70 7.03 13.13
N ILE A 169 -12.13 7.83 14.05
CA ILE A 169 -11.64 9.18 13.75
C ILE A 169 -10.56 9.13 12.67
N VAL A 170 -9.56 8.25 12.80
CA VAL A 170 -8.46 8.11 11.83
C VAL A 170 -9.01 7.77 10.44
N LEU A 171 -9.89 6.78 10.33
CA LEU A 171 -10.50 6.41 9.06
C LEU A 171 -11.34 7.53 8.47
N HIS A 172 -12.11 8.26 9.28
CA HIS A 172 -12.92 9.39 8.82
C HIS A 172 -12.04 10.50 8.25
N VAL A 173 -10.92 10.82 8.92
CA VAL A 173 -9.97 11.81 8.41
C VAL A 173 -9.38 11.34 7.08
N ILE A 174 -8.95 10.08 6.97
CA ILE A 174 -8.43 9.53 5.71
C ILE A 174 -9.47 9.66 4.59
N PHE A 175 -10.70 9.20 4.80
CA PHE A 175 -11.73 9.21 3.77
C PHE A 175 -12.14 10.63 3.37
N ILE A 176 -12.44 11.50 4.33
CA ILE A 176 -12.88 12.88 4.02
C ILE A 176 -11.79 13.61 3.25
N THR A 177 -10.54 13.52 3.71
CA THR A 177 -9.43 14.25 3.05
C THR A 177 -9.18 13.73 1.64
N THR A 178 -9.07 12.41 1.45
CA THR A 178 -8.77 11.84 0.14
C THR A 178 -9.92 11.98 -0.86
N ILE A 179 -11.18 11.82 -0.43
CA ILE A 179 -12.36 12.05 -1.28
C ILE A 179 -12.46 13.53 -1.67
N PHE A 180 -12.25 14.44 -0.73
CA PHE A 180 -12.23 15.87 -1.01
C PHE A 180 -11.14 16.23 -2.01
N LEU A 181 -9.91 15.74 -1.82
CA LEU A 181 -8.79 15.98 -2.72
C LEU A 181 -9.03 15.39 -4.12
N ALA A 182 -9.64 14.21 -4.21
CA ALA A 182 -10.03 13.64 -5.50
C ALA A 182 -11.06 14.52 -6.23
N GLY A 183 -12.05 15.06 -5.51
CA GLY A 183 -13.02 16.00 -6.06
C GLY A 183 -12.37 17.29 -6.56
N VAL A 184 -11.44 17.87 -5.78
CA VAL A 184 -10.65 19.04 -6.20
C VAL A 184 -9.83 18.74 -7.46
N TYR A 185 -9.14 17.59 -7.50
CA TYR A 185 -8.35 17.16 -8.65
C TYR A 185 -9.21 17.04 -9.92
N VAL A 186 -10.37 16.39 -9.84
CA VAL A 186 -11.30 16.26 -10.98
C VAL A 186 -11.82 17.63 -11.42
N GLY A 187 -12.23 18.48 -10.47
CA GLY A 187 -12.68 19.85 -10.75
C GLY A 187 -11.65 20.67 -11.52
N VAL A 188 -10.37 20.56 -11.15
CA VAL A 188 -9.27 21.31 -11.75
C VAL A 188 -8.80 20.72 -13.10
N THR A 189 -8.98 19.42 -13.33
CA THR A 189 -8.45 18.74 -14.53
C THR A 189 -9.48 18.56 -15.64
N VAL A 190 -10.77 18.39 -15.30
CA VAL A 190 -11.84 18.12 -16.27
C VAL A 190 -12.62 19.38 -16.67
N PHE A 191 -12.84 20.30 -15.72
CA PHE A 191 -13.69 21.48 -15.93
C PHE A 191 -12.88 22.77 -16.18
N LYS A 192 -11.65 22.63 -16.68
CA LYS A 192 -10.82 23.75 -17.15
C LYS A 192 -11.00 23.99 -18.65
#